data_AF-C9N193-F1
#
_entry.id   AF-C9N193-F1
#
_cell.length_a   1.000
_cell.length_b   1.000
_cell.length_c   1.000
_cell.angle_alpha   90.00
_cell.angle_beta   90.00
_cell.angle_gamma   90.00
#
_symmetry.space_group_name_H-M   'P 1'
#
loop_
_entity.id
_entity.type
_entity.pdbx_description
1 polymer ?
#
loop_
_entity_poly.entity_id
_entity_poly.type
_entity_poly.pdbx_seq_one_letter_code
_entity_poly.pdbx_strand_id
1 'polypeptide(L)'
;MDKNKLKEEWLKEQKMAHIHGWDFSHIYGRYSEEENLPWDFRTVINKYLKNNMKLLDMETGGGEFLLSLNHPKHNTSAIEGYQPNVELCKKYCCHWE
;
A
#
# COMPACT_ATOMS: atom_id res chain seq x y z
N MET A 1 23.36 -15.20 21.15
CA MET A 1 23.00 -14.06 20.29
C MET A 1 23.13 -12.78 21.11
N ASP A 2 24.00 -11.86 20.71
CA ASP A 2 24.25 -10.61 21.44
C ASP A 2 23.18 -9.57 21.06
N LYS A 3 22.37 -9.16 22.05
CA LYS A 3 21.26 -8.22 21.85
C LYS A 3 21.74 -6.81 21.50
N ASN A 4 22.89 -6.38 22.01
CA ASN A 4 23.41 -5.04 21.73
C ASN A 4 23.87 -4.93 20.29
N LYS A 5 24.56 -5.96 19.80
CA LYS A 5 24.98 -6.04 18.40
C LYS A 5 23.79 -6.02 17.44
N LEU A 6 22.74 -6.80 17.71
CA LEU A 6 21.53 -6.78 16.89
C LEU A 6 20.84 -5.41 16.87
N LYS A 7 20.77 -4.73 18.02
CA LYS A 7 20.19 -3.39 18.10
C LYS A 7 20.97 -2.40 17.23
N GLU A 8 22.30 -2.45 17.25
CA GLU A 8 23.13 -1.60 16.40
C GLU A 8 22.92 -1.88 14.91
N GLU A 9 22.81 -3.15 14.52
CA GLU A 9 22.51 -3.56 13.15
C GLU A 9 21.14 -3.03 12.69
N TRP A 10 20.09 -3.17 13.51
CA TRP A 10 18.76 -2.67 13.19
C TRP A 10 18.68 -1.14 13.11
N LEU A 11 19.41 -0.41 13.96
CA LEU A 11 19.47 1.06 13.88
C LEU A 11 20.17 1.54 12.61
N LYS A 12 21.19 0.81 12.13
CA LYS A 12 21.83 1.10 10.84
C LYS A 12 20.86 0.84 9.69
N GLU A 13 20.16 -0.29 9.73
CA GLU A 13 19.14 -0.64 8.74
C GLU A 13 18.03 0.41 8.66
N GLN A 14 17.49 0.83 9.82
CA GLN A 14 16.45 1.87 9.90
C GLN A 14 16.90 3.19 9.26
N LYS A 15 18.17 3.57 9.44
CA LYS A 15 18.70 4.82 8.84
C LYS A 15 18.88 4.72 7.33
N MET A 16 19.12 3.51 6.81
CA MET A 16 19.28 3.27 5.38
C MET A 16 17.94 3.08 4.67
N ALA A 17 16.96 2.50 5.37
CA ALA A 17 15.61 2.28 4.87
C ALA A 17 14.86 3.62 4.75
N HIS A 18 14.97 4.26 3.59
CA HIS A 18 14.20 5.45 3.27
C HIS A 18 12.79 5.09 2.79
N ILE A 19 11.96 4.61 3.71
CA ILE A 19 10.57 4.23 3.44
C ILE A 19 9.73 5.51 3.26
N HIS A 20 9.13 5.67 2.09
CA HIS A 20 8.19 6.75 1.79
C HIS A 20 6.80 6.17 1.61
N GLY A 21 5.89 6.49 2.52
CA GLY A 21 4.58 5.84 2.56
C GLY A 21 4.70 4.34 2.78
N TRP A 22 4.08 3.54 1.92
CA TRP A 22 4.18 2.07 1.91
C TRP A 22 5.23 1.52 0.91
N ASP A 23 6.23 2.31 0.54
CA ASP A 23 7.33 1.82 -0.31
C ASP A 23 8.28 0.88 0.45
N PHE A 24 8.05 -0.43 0.31
CA PHE A 24 8.89 -1.49 0.88
C PHE A 24 9.97 -2.02 -0.07
N SER A 25 10.26 -1.32 -1.18
CA SER A 25 11.27 -1.75 -2.15
C SER A 25 12.65 -2.02 -1.51
N HIS A 26 12.99 -1.30 -0.43
CA HIS A 26 14.21 -1.51 0.34
C HIS A 26 14.40 -2.96 0.83
N ILE A 27 13.31 -3.67 1.16
CA ILE A 27 13.35 -5.06 1.64
C ILE A 27 13.04 -6.10 0.56
N TYR A 28 12.89 -5.69 -0.70
CA TYR A 28 12.55 -6.61 -1.80
C TYR A 28 13.53 -7.78 -1.89
N GLY A 29 12.99 -9.01 -1.99
CA GLY A 29 13.79 -10.24 -2.03
C GLY A 29 14.42 -10.66 -0.69
N ARG A 30 14.21 -9.91 0.39
CA ARG A 30 14.63 -10.28 1.77
C ARG A 30 13.50 -10.83 2.62
N TYR A 31 12.28 -10.82 2.10
CA TYR A 31 11.09 -11.43 2.69
C TYR A 31 10.23 -12.04 1.59
N SER A 32 9.40 -13.02 1.98
CA SER A 32 8.36 -13.61 1.16
C SER A 32 7.01 -13.09 1.65
N GLU A 33 6.19 -12.57 0.75
CA GLU A 33 4.78 -12.28 1.02
C GLU A 33 3.96 -13.55 0.84
N GLU A 34 2.97 -13.75 1.70
CA GLU A 34 1.77 -14.54 1.37
C GLU A 34 2.03 -15.96 0.84
N GLU A 35 3.00 -16.69 1.40
CA GLU A 35 3.23 -18.07 0.98
C GLU A 35 1.99 -18.93 1.30
N ASN A 36 1.29 -19.34 0.23
CA ASN A 36 0.14 -20.26 0.21
C ASN A 36 -1.23 -19.69 0.65
N LEU A 37 -1.56 -18.44 0.33
CA LEU A 37 -2.96 -18.01 0.44
C LEU A 37 -3.83 -18.70 -0.65
N PRO A 38 -5.02 -19.22 -0.31
CA PRO A 38 -5.91 -19.85 -1.29
C PRO A 38 -6.67 -18.81 -2.14
N TRP A 39 -6.32 -17.54 -2.05
CA TRP A 39 -6.98 -16.42 -2.70
C TRP A 39 -5.96 -15.32 -3.05
N ASP A 40 -6.30 -14.53 -4.08
CA ASP A 40 -5.56 -13.34 -4.49
C ASP A 40 -6.50 -12.14 -4.40
N PHE A 41 -6.08 -11.09 -3.68
CA PHE A 41 -6.93 -9.94 -3.36
C PHE A 41 -7.48 -9.27 -4.63
N ARG A 42 -6.60 -9.02 -5.60
CA ARG A 42 -6.95 -8.40 -6.88
C ARG A 42 -7.95 -9.25 -7.66
N THR A 43 -7.74 -10.56 -7.71
CA THR A 43 -8.62 -11.53 -8.38
C THR A 43 -10.01 -11.52 -7.74
N VAL A 44 -10.09 -11.50 -6.41
CA VAL A 44 -11.38 -11.42 -5.70
C VAL A 44 -12.08 -10.12 -6.02
N ILE A 45 -11.41 -8.96 -5.94
CA ILE A 45 -12.02 -7.67 -6.27
C ILE A 45 -12.53 -7.65 -7.71
N ASN A 46 -11.70 -8.03 -8.69
CA ASN A 46 -12.07 -8.01 -10.11
C ASN A 46 -13.25 -8.95 -10.43
N LYS A 47 -13.44 -10.02 -9.66
CA LYS A 47 -14.58 -10.94 -9.81
C LYS A 47 -15.90 -10.30 -9.41
N TYR A 48 -15.90 -9.42 -8.40
CA TYR A 48 -17.13 -8.90 -7.79
C TYR A 48 -17.41 -7.43 -8.09
N LEU A 49 -16.38 -6.63 -8.33
CA LEU A 49 -16.50 -5.19 -8.57
C LEU A 49 -17.15 -4.92 -9.93
N LYS A 50 -18.19 -4.08 -9.93
CA LYS A 50 -18.90 -3.64 -11.13
C LYS A 50 -18.83 -2.12 -11.21
N ASN A 51 -18.78 -1.58 -12.43
CA ASN A 51 -18.62 -0.13 -12.68
C ASN A 51 -19.68 0.77 -12.01
N ASN A 52 -20.86 0.24 -11.67
CA ASN A 52 -21.94 0.98 -11.04
C ASN A 52 -21.94 0.90 -9.50
N MET A 53 -21.04 0.13 -8.89
CA MET A 53 -20.91 0.02 -7.44
C MET A 53 -20.22 1.24 -6.88
N LYS A 54 -20.49 1.59 -5.62
CA LYS A 54 -19.69 2.58 -4.88
C LYS A 54 -18.56 1.84 -4.15
N LEU A 55 -17.32 2.14 -4.50
CA LEU A 55 -16.12 1.54 -3.92
C LEU A 55 -15.52 2.49 -2.88
N LEU A 56 -15.29 1.99 -1.67
CA LEU A 56 -14.50 2.66 -0.63
C LEU A 56 -13.25 1.83 -0.37
N ASP A 57 -12.08 2.44 -0.53
CA ASP A 57 -10.80 1.87 -0.11
C ASP A 57 -10.39 2.45 1.24
N MET A 58 -10.08 1.58 2.20
CA MET A 58 -9.73 1.98 3.57
C MET A 58 -8.26 1.67 3.81
N GLU A 59 -7.52 2.62 4.37
CA GLU A 59 -6.05 2.53 4.50
C GLU A 59 -5.38 2.45 3.11
N THR A 60 -5.80 3.35 2.20
CA THR A 60 -5.44 3.29 0.77
C THR A 60 -3.95 3.46 0.50
N GLY A 61 -3.17 3.94 1.47
CA GLY A 61 -1.77 4.24 1.28
C GLY A 61 -1.58 5.44 0.34
N GLY A 62 -0.73 5.29 -0.67
CA GLY A 62 -0.62 6.26 -1.75
C GLY A 62 -1.73 6.11 -2.81
N GLY A 63 -2.63 5.13 -2.67
CA GLY A 63 -3.71 4.84 -3.61
C GLY A 63 -3.28 4.00 -4.82
N GLU A 64 -2.04 3.54 -4.90
CA GLU A 64 -1.47 2.86 -6.07
C GLU A 64 -2.28 1.61 -6.46
N PHE A 65 -2.67 0.81 -5.47
CA PHE A 65 -3.50 -0.37 -5.71
C PHE A 65 -4.91 0.00 -6.17
N LEU A 66 -5.57 0.95 -5.51
CA LEU A 66 -6.89 1.45 -5.87
C LEU A 66 -6.94 1.96 -7.32
N LEU A 67 -5.94 2.77 -7.70
CA LEU A 67 -5.80 3.30 -9.06
C LEU A 67 -5.63 2.17 -10.09
N SER A 68 -4.95 1.09 -9.72
CA SER A 68 -4.76 -0.08 -10.60
C SER A 68 -6.07 -0.82 -10.94
N LEU A 69 -7.14 -0.63 -10.16
CA LEU A 69 -8.45 -1.24 -10.42
C LEU A 69 -9.23 -0.57 -11.56
N ASN A 70 -8.83 0.64 -11.97
CA ASN A 70 -9.47 1.41 -13.05
C ASN A 70 -11.00 1.55 -12.92
N HIS A 71 -11.51 1.63 -11.68
CA HIS A 71 -12.93 1.81 -11.41
C HIS A 71 -13.36 3.27 -11.68
N PRO A 72 -14.62 3.53 -12.10
CA PRO A 72 -15.07 4.89 -12.33
C PRO A 72 -14.89 5.82 -11.12
N LYS A 73 -14.14 6.89 -11.32
CA LYS A 73 -13.71 7.83 -10.27
C LYS A 73 -14.88 8.39 -9.45
N HIS A 74 -15.97 8.78 -10.11
CA HIS A 74 -17.19 9.29 -9.48
C HIS A 74 -17.93 8.26 -8.59
N ASN A 75 -17.51 7.00 -8.66
CA ASN A 75 -18.00 5.90 -7.84
C ASN A 75 -16.93 5.34 -6.89
N THR A 76 -15.79 5.99 -6.75
CA THR A 76 -14.69 5.51 -5.90
C THR A 76 -14.30 6.58 -4.88
N SER A 77 -14.02 6.13 -3.67
CA SER A 77 -13.57 6.95 -2.55
C SER A 77 -12.47 6.21 -1.79
N ALA A 78 -11.62 6.97 -1.10
CA ALA A 78 -10.51 6.41 -0.34
C ALA A 78 -10.34 7.16 0.99
N ILE A 79 -9.89 6.47 2.03
CA ILE A 79 -9.50 7.08 3.31
C ILE A 79 -8.11 6.60 3.73
N GLU A 80 -7.37 7.47 4.42
CA GLU A 80 -6.01 7.23 4.88
C GLU A 80 -5.74 7.96 6.20
N GLY A 81 -5.16 7.26 7.18
CA GLY A 81 -4.88 7.79 8.51
C GLY A 81 -3.44 8.27 8.70
N TYR A 82 -2.48 7.77 7.92
CA TYR A 82 -1.06 8.12 8.05
C TYR A 82 -0.73 9.36 7.21
N GLN A 83 -0.37 10.46 7.88
CA GLN A 83 -0.18 11.77 7.23
C GLN A 83 0.74 11.74 5.98
N PRO A 84 1.89 11.04 5.97
CA PRO A 84 2.71 10.93 4.76
C PRO A 84 1.98 10.25 3.59
N ASN A 85 1.18 9.23 3.85
CA ASN A 85 0.34 8.59 2.83
C ASN A 85 -0.81 9.50 2.39
N VAL A 86 -1.40 10.29 3.29
CA VAL A 86 -2.42 11.29 2.91
C VAL A 86 -1.87 12.24 1.84
N GLU A 87 -0.64 12.73 2.02
CA GLU A 87 -0.01 13.64 1.05
C GLU A 87 0.35 12.93 -0.27
N LEU A 88 0.79 11.67 -0.22
CA LEU A 88 1.01 10.84 -1.42
C LEU A 88 -0.31 10.59 -2.17
N CYS A 89 -1.35 10.16 -1.46
CA CYS A 89 -2.68 9.91 -2.01
C CYS A 89 -3.26 11.17 -2.64
N LYS A 90 -3.14 12.34 -2.01
CA LYS A 90 -3.52 13.61 -2.66
C LYS A 90 -2.76 13.79 -3.97
N LYS A 91 -1.44 13.63 -3.99
CA LYS A 91 -0.65 13.79 -5.21
C LYS A 91 -1.09 12.86 -6.35
N TYR A 92 -1.37 11.59 -6.07
CA TYR A 92 -1.74 10.61 -7.09
C TYR A 92 -3.23 10.68 -7.48
N CYS A 93 -4.11 10.96 -6.51
CA CYS A 93 -5.55 10.99 -6.70
C CYS A 93 -6.09 12.40 -7.03
N CYS A 94 -5.32 13.49 -6.94
CA CYS A 94 -5.80 14.85 -7.25
C CYS A 94 -6.28 15.04 -8.70
N HIS A 95 -5.93 14.13 -9.63
CA HIS A 95 -6.49 14.13 -10.98
C HIS A 95 -7.90 13.48 -11.06
N TRP A 96 -8.59 13.34 -9.93
CA TRP A 96 -9.90 12.70 -9.82
C TRP A 96 -11.09 13.65 -9.74
N GLU A 97 -10.85 14.95 -9.89
CA GLU A 97 -11.89 15.94 -10.14
C GLU A 97 -12.53 15.79 -11.54
#